data_AF-A0A536RXP1-F1
#
_entry.id   AF-A0A536RXP1-F1
#
_cell.length_a   1.000
_cell.length_b   1.000
_cell.length_c   1.000
_cell.angle_alpha   90.00
_cell.angle_beta   90.00
_cell.angle_gamma   90.00
#
_symmetry.space_group_name_H-M   'P 1'
#
loop_
_entity.id
_entity.type
_entity.pdbx_description
1 polymer ?
#
loop_
_entity_poly.entity_id
_entity_poly.type
_entity_poly.pdbx_seq_one_letter_code
_entity_poly.pdbx_strand_id
1 'polypeptide(L)'
;MAVRERLGGSARQANVGLVRFAQESWSELGKVTWPERQTVIRLTAIVIVISAIVALYILGADKLFELTVNRGFLNQPGASPTPGVP
;
A
#
# COMPACT_ATOMS: atom_id res chain seq x y z
N MET A 1 -31.82 -33.93 35.95
CA MET A 1 -31.79 -34.25 34.49
C MET A 1 -31.43 -32.94 33.76
N ALA A 2 -30.16 -32.63 33.62
CA ALA A 2 -29.28 -32.98 32.48
C ALA A 2 -29.15 -31.79 31.50
N VAL A 3 -28.32 -30.78 31.86
CA VAL A 3 -28.05 -29.57 31.06
C VAL A 3 -26.54 -29.23 30.98
N ARG A 4 -25.62 -30.16 31.29
CA ARG A 4 -24.19 -29.82 31.50
C ARG A 4 -23.14 -30.36 30.50
N GLU A 5 -23.49 -30.79 29.30
CA GLU A 5 -22.52 -31.52 28.45
C GLU A 5 -22.00 -30.84 27.17
N ARG A 6 -22.35 -29.59 26.83
CA ARG A 6 -22.02 -29.02 25.50
C ARG A 6 -20.77 -28.13 25.39
N LEU A 7 -19.96 -27.94 26.44
CA LEU A 7 -18.93 -26.89 26.44
C LEU A 7 -17.47 -27.35 26.25
N GLY A 8 -17.23 -28.54 25.70
CA GLY A 8 -15.88 -29.12 25.64
C GLY A 8 -15.20 -29.25 24.26
N GLY A 9 -15.87 -28.94 23.14
CA GLY A 9 -15.44 -29.41 21.81
C GLY A 9 -14.94 -28.37 20.79
N SER A 10 -15.15 -27.07 21.00
CA SER A 10 -15.13 -26.10 19.89
C SER A 10 -13.74 -25.64 19.44
N ALA A 11 -12.75 -25.54 20.33
CA ALA A 11 -11.45 -24.96 19.98
C ALA A 11 -10.55 -25.89 19.13
N ARG A 12 -10.56 -27.21 19.38
CA ARG A 12 -9.84 -28.18 18.54
C ARG A 12 -10.49 -28.35 17.16
N GLN A 13 -11.82 -28.31 17.10
CA GLN A 13 -12.57 -28.45 15.85
C GLN A 13 -12.43 -27.22 14.94
N ALA A 14 -12.34 -26.01 15.50
CA ALA A 14 -12.06 -24.78 14.76
C ALA A 14 -10.65 -24.78 14.12
N ASN A 15 -9.63 -25.26 14.83
CA ASN A 15 -8.26 -25.35 14.29
C ASN A 15 -8.16 -26.32 13.11
N VAL A 16 -8.86 -27.46 13.17
CA VAL A 16 -8.92 -28.41 12.04
C VAL A 16 -9.66 -27.79 10.84
N GLY A 17 -10.69 -26.98 11.07
CA GLY A 17 -11.42 -26.27 10.03
C GLY A 17 -10.58 -25.21 9.31
N LEU A 18 -9.85 -24.37 10.05
CA LEU A 18 -9.01 -23.30 9.46
C LEU A 18 -7.84 -23.86 8.66
N VAL A 19 -7.19 -24.92 9.16
CA VAL A 19 -6.08 -25.57 8.45
C VAL A 19 -6.58 -26.23 7.17
N ARG A 20 -7.73 -26.93 7.21
CA ARG A 20 -8.34 -27.51 6.01
C ARG A 20 -8.71 -26.44 4.98
N PHE A 21 -9.33 -25.34 5.42
CA PHE A 21 -9.66 -24.22 4.54
C PHE A 21 -8.43 -23.59 3.87
N ALA A 22 -7.33 -23.41 4.61
CA ALA A 22 -6.08 -22.90 4.06
C ALA A 22 -5.46 -23.87 3.04
N GLN A 23 -5.52 -25.17 3.31
CA GLN A 23 -5.06 -26.21 2.37
C GLN A 23 -5.89 -26.24 1.09
N GLU A 24 -7.22 -26.18 1.19
CA GLU A 24 -8.14 -26.10 0.05
C GLU A 24 -7.89 -24.83 -0.77
N SER A 25 -7.75 -23.67 -0.11
CA SER A 25 -7.43 -22.39 -0.76
C SER A 25 -6.10 -22.43 -1.49
N TRP A 26 -5.06 -23.04 -0.90
CA TRP A 26 -3.76 -23.19 -1.54
C TRP A 26 -3.82 -24.10 -2.77
N SER A 27 -4.57 -25.20 -2.67
CA SER A 27 -4.78 -26.10 -3.80
C SER A 27 -5.49 -25.41 -4.97
N GLU A 28 -6.44 -24.52 -4.70
CA GLU A 28 -7.12 -23.72 -5.74
C GLU A 28 -6.21 -22.64 -6.33
N LEU A 29 -5.42 -21.95 -5.51
CA LEU A 29 -4.40 -20.98 -5.99
C LEU A 29 -3.35 -21.63 -6.91
N GLY A 30 -3.10 -22.93 -6.73
CA GLY A 30 -2.23 -23.71 -7.61
C GLY A 30 -2.80 -23.96 -9.01
N LYS A 31 -4.12 -23.84 -9.20
CA LYS A 31 -4.76 -23.94 -10.54
C LYS A 31 -4.65 -22.64 -11.34
N VAL A 32 -4.29 -21.54 -10.68
CA VAL A 32 -4.10 -20.24 -11.33
C VAL A 32 -2.81 -20.27 -12.13
N THR A 33 -2.89 -19.89 -13.40
CA THR A 33 -1.73 -19.67 -14.26
C THR A 33 -1.03 -18.38 -13.86
N TRP A 34 -0.07 -18.50 -12.95
CA TRP A 34 0.76 -17.38 -12.55
C TRP A 34 1.66 -16.93 -13.69
N PRO A 35 1.82 -15.61 -13.89
CA PRO A 35 2.65 -15.07 -14.96
C PRO A 35 4.12 -15.46 -14.75
N GLU A 36 4.84 -15.60 -15.87
CA GLU A 36 6.27 -15.83 -15.84
C GLU A 36 7.00 -14.72 -15.05
N ARG A 37 8.04 -15.09 -14.31
CA ARG A 37 8.83 -14.15 -13.48
C ARG A 37 9.29 -12.92 -14.26
N GLN A 38 9.69 -13.11 -15.51
CA GLN A 38 10.12 -12.02 -16.38
C GLN A 38 8.99 -11.01 -16.67
N THR A 39 7.77 -11.50 -16.85
CA THR A 39 6.58 -10.66 -17.06
C THR A 39 6.29 -9.84 -15.83
N VAL A 40 6.32 -10.45 -14.64
CA VAL A 40 6.13 -9.72 -13.36
C VAL A 40 7.16 -8.61 -13.21
N ILE A 41 8.45 -8.92 -13.42
CA ILE A 41 9.53 -7.93 -13.31
C ILE A 41 9.33 -6.78 -14.31
N ARG A 42 9.01 -7.09 -15.57
CA ARG A 42 8.77 -6.08 -16.61
C ARG A 42 7.62 -5.16 -16.22
N LEU A 43 6.50 -5.71 -15.75
CA LEU A 43 5.33 -4.94 -15.36
C LEU A 43 5.61 -4.07 -14.13
N THR A 44 6.28 -4.60 -13.11
CA THR A 44 6.67 -3.82 -11.92
C THR A 44 7.65 -2.71 -12.28
N ALA A 45 8.61 -2.97 -13.17
CA ALA A 45 9.55 -1.95 -13.63
C ALA A 45 8.83 -0.78 -14.34
N ILE A 46 7.82 -1.07 -15.16
CA ILE A 46 6.99 -0.04 -15.81
C ILE A 46 6.29 0.84 -14.76
N VAL A 47 5.71 0.22 -13.72
CA VAL A 47 5.04 0.98 -12.63
C VAL A 47 6.02 1.90 -11.90
N ILE A 48 7.23 1.42 -11.60
CA ILE A 48 8.28 2.24 -10.97
C ILE A 48 8.63 3.45 -11.85
N VAL A 49 8.83 3.23 -13.15
CA VAL A 49 9.15 4.30 -14.10
C VAL A 49 8.05 5.35 -14.15
N ILE A 50 6.79 4.92 -14.28
CA ILE A 50 5.65 5.85 -14.34
C ILE A 50 5.54 6.64 -13.02
N SER A 51 5.70 5.96 -11.88
CA SER A 51 5.65 6.61 -10.57
C SER A 51 6.75 7.66 -10.41
N ALA A 52 7.96 7.39 -10.91
CA ALA A 52 9.06 8.36 -10.93
C ALA A 52 8.76 9.56 -11.83
N ILE A 53 8.16 9.35 -13.01
CA ILE A 53 7.74 10.43 -13.91
C ILE A 53 6.71 11.33 -13.24
N VAL A 54 5.69 10.74 -12.60
CA VAL A 54 4.66 11.49 -11.89
C VAL A 54 5.26 12.27 -10.71
N ALA A 55 6.17 11.67 -9.95
CA ALA A 55 6.87 12.35 -8.87
C ALA A 55 7.66 13.57 -9.37
N LEU A 56 8.40 13.42 -10.48
CA LEU A 56 9.13 14.53 -11.11
C LEU A 56 8.18 15.61 -11.63
N TYR A 57 7.04 15.22 -12.21
CA TYR A 57 6.03 16.15 -12.69
C TYR A 57 5.46 16.99 -11.55
N ILE A 58 5.04 16.34 -10.46
CA ILE A 58 4.51 17.03 -9.26
C ILE A 58 5.57 17.95 -8.68
N LEU A 59 6.80 17.47 -8.48
CA LEU A 59 7.91 18.27 -7.96
C LEU A 59 8.19 19.52 -8.82
N GLY A 60 8.18 19.35 -10.15
CA GLY A 60 8.35 20.46 -11.08
C GLY A 60 7.21 21.45 -11.02
N ALA A 61 5.96 20.97 -10.96
CA ALA A 61 4.78 21.80 -10.82
C ALA A 61 4.81 22.59 -9.51
N ASP A 62 5.10 21.96 -8.37
CA ASP A 62 5.20 22.60 -7.06
C ASP A 62 6.22 23.74 -7.07
N LYS A 63 7.39 23.52 -7.68
CA LYS A 63 8.43 24.55 -7.83
C LYS A 63 8.01 25.69 -8.75
N LEU A 64 7.30 25.37 -9.83
CA LEU A 64 6.76 26.37 -10.74
C LEU A 64 5.70 27.25 -10.07
N PHE A 65 4.80 26.63 -9.28
CA PHE A 65 3.79 27.35 -8.50
C PHE A 65 4.44 28.21 -7.42
N GLU A 66 5.40 27.68 -6.67
CA GLU A 66 6.18 28.42 -5.66
C GLU A 66 6.82 29.67 -6.29
N LEU A 67 7.48 29.51 -7.44
CA LEU A 67 8.12 30.61 -8.16
C LEU A 67 7.11 31.66 -8.63
N THR A 68 6.03 31.21 -9.27
CA THR A 68 5.02 32.08 -9.89
C THR A 68 4.25 32.88 -8.84
N VAL A 69 3.82 32.21 -7.77
CA VAL A 69 3.04 32.86 -6.70
C VAL A 69 3.95 33.73 -5.84
N ASN A 70 5.09 33.23 -5.36
CA ASN A 70 5.91 33.98 -4.41
C ASN A 70 6.60 35.18 -5.07
N ARG A 71 7.20 35.00 -6.25
CA ARG A 71 7.91 36.08 -6.95
C ARG A 71 7.02 36.91 -7.86
N GLY A 72 6.04 36.30 -8.52
CA GLY A 72 5.15 37.00 -9.45
C GLY A 72 3.96 37.67 -8.78
N PHE A 73 3.34 37.04 -7.77
CA PHE A 73 2.11 37.54 -7.15
C PHE A 73 2.34 38.23 -5.80
N LEU A 74 3.12 37.62 -4.91
CA LEU A 74 3.33 38.13 -3.54
C LEU A 74 4.58 39.01 -3.38
N ASN A 75 5.50 39.00 -4.36
CA ASN A 75 6.81 39.66 -4.31
C ASN A 75 7.49 39.60 -2.93
N GLN A 76 7.49 38.42 -2.30
CA GLN A 76 8.17 38.20 -1.03
C GLN A 76 9.56 37.60 -1.29
N PRO A 77 10.66 38.33 -0.99
CA PRO A 77 11.99 37.73 -0.94
C PRO A 77 11.98 36.64 0.13
N GLY A 78 12.48 35.45 -0.24
CA GLY A 78 12.46 34.18 0.51
C GLY A 78 12.12 34.29 1.99
N ALA A 79 11.04 33.62 2.39
CA ALA A 79 10.58 33.54 3.77
C ALA A 79 11.76 33.32 4.73
N SER A 80 12.04 34.33 5.55
CA SER A 80 12.99 34.22 6.64
C SER A 80 12.53 33.09 7.57
N PRO A 81 13.41 32.14 7.96
CA PRO A 81 13.08 31.22 9.04
C PRO A 81 12.98 32.06 10.30
N THR A 82 11.76 32.39 10.73
CA THR A 82 11.53 33.03 12.04
C THR A 82 11.91 32.01 13.12
N PRO A 83 12.99 32.19 13.89
CA PRO A 83 13.18 31.44 15.11
C PRO A 83 12.37 32.17 16.17
N GLY A 84 11.28 31.57 16.65
CA GLY A 84 10.45 32.23 17.63
C GLY A 84 9.16 31.50 17.93
N VAL A 85 9.30 30.36 18.60
CA VAL A 85 8.26 29.90 19.54
C VAL A 85 8.96 29.94 20.91
N PRO A 86 8.37 30.57 21.95
CA PRO A 86 9.00 30.64 23.28
C PRO A 86 9.26 29.26 23.88
#